data_AF-X0TP54-F1
#
_entry.id   AF-X0TP54-F1
#
_cell.length_a   1.000
_cell.length_b   1.000
_cell.length_c   1.000
_cell.angle_alpha   90.00
_cell.angle_beta   90.00
_cell.angle_gamma   90.00
#
_symmetry.space_group_name_H-M   'P 1'
#
loop_
_entity.id
_entity.type
_entity.pdbx_description
1 polymer ?
#
loop_
_entity_poly.entity_id
_entity_poly.type
_entity_poly.pdbx_seq_one_letter_code
_entity_poly.pdbx_strand_id
1 'polypeptide(L)'
;MQRLTGFAISFFSLALVVYVLASASQFFIPIVVALVIAYMLTTIGEGIARWMPRWLAFIVAVGLILLGGWVMMLIVGRNVAALVEAIPAYQERMRELMTQGFGLFGQKPPRLLDSLDQVDLIPIARGIVLMITEIAGFAGMITIYVIFLLIEYQFFDEKLAALVKNDTNRASAQAMLSKINRQVQSYVWIKTWLSLLTASLSYGVLKFVGVDFAEFWALLIFLLNFIPTF
;
A
#
# COMPACT_ATOMS: atom_id res chain seq x y z
N MET A 1 15.36 -28.03 37.96
CA MET A 1 15.09 -28.61 36.63
C MET A 1 13.77 -28.11 36.03
N GLN A 2 12.64 -28.11 36.74
CA GLN A 2 11.32 -27.65 36.20
C GLN A 2 11.29 -26.21 35.64
N ARG A 3 12.04 -25.27 36.23
CA ARG A 3 12.10 -23.89 35.72
C ARG A 3 12.85 -23.76 34.39
N LEU A 4 13.86 -24.60 34.16
CA LEU A 4 14.64 -24.60 32.92
C LEU A 4 13.87 -25.25 31.77
N THR A 5 13.11 -26.32 32.04
CA THR A 5 12.22 -26.93 31.05
C THR A 5 11.05 -26.02 30.68
N GLY A 6 10.43 -25.33 31.65
CA GLY A 6 9.38 -24.34 31.35
C GLY A 6 9.88 -23.18 30.48
N PHE A 7 11.10 -22.70 30.75
CA PHE A 7 11.74 -21.68 29.91
C PHE A 7 12.05 -22.21 28.51
N ALA A 8 12.61 -23.42 28.38
CA ALA A 8 12.92 -24.02 27.09
C ALA A 8 11.67 -24.26 26.22
N ILE A 9 10.58 -24.74 26.82
CA ILE A 9 9.32 -24.95 26.11
C ILE A 9 8.71 -23.62 25.65
N SER A 10 8.75 -22.59 26.50
CA SER A 10 8.24 -21.25 26.13
C SER A 10 9.08 -20.59 25.04
N PHE A 11 10.39 -20.76 25.09
CA PHE A 11 11.29 -20.27 24.06
C PHE A 11 11.07 -20.99 22.73
N PHE A 12 10.94 -22.32 22.78
CA PHE A 12 10.69 -23.13 21.59
C PHE A 12 9.31 -22.84 20.99
N SER A 13 8.27 -22.68 21.80
CA SER A 13 6.94 -22.33 21.32
C SER A 13 6.93 -20.94 20.69
N LEU A 14 7.61 -19.95 21.29
CA LEU A 14 7.76 -18.62 20.71
C LEU A 14 8.52 -18.66 19.39
N ALA A 15 9.65 -19.38 19.33
CA ALA A 15 10.44 -19.53 18.11
C ALA A 15 9.64 -20.22 17.00
N LEU A 16 8.86 -21.25 17.34
CA LEU A 16 7.99 -21.95 16.41
C LEU A 16 6.89 -21.02 15.88
N VAL A 17 6.24 -20.24 16.74
CA VAL A 17 5.22 -19.26 16.35
C VAL A 17 5.81 -18.22 15.40
N VAL A 18 6.98 -17.65 15.74
CA VAL A 18 7.68 -16.68 14.88
C VAL A 18 8.08 -17.30 13.55
N TYR A 19 8.57 -18.54 13.54
CA TYR A 19 8.94 -19.26 12.32
C TYR A 19 7.73 -19.52 11.41
N VAL A 20 6.61 -19.96 11.99
CA VAL A 20 5.36 -20.17 11.26
C VAL A 20 4.82 -18.85 10.71
N LEU A 21 4.83 -17.78 11.50
CA LEU A 21 4.42 -16.43 11.06
C LEU A 21 5.32 -15.90 9.92
N ALA A 22 6.63 -16.08 10.02
CA ALA A 22 7.58 -15.67 8.99
C ALA A 22 7.36 -16.46 7.68
N SER A 23 7.16 -17.77 7.79
CA SER A 23 6.95 -18.66 6.64
C SER A 23 5.59 -18.43 5.98
N ALA A 24 4.55 -18.11 6.76
CA ALA A 24 3.20 -17.83 6.28
C ALA A 24 2.95 -16.32 6.02
N SER A 25 3.99 -15.49 6.08
CA SER A 25 3.88 -14.03 5.89
C SER A 25 3.22 -13.66 4.56
N GLN A 26 3.45 -14.43 3.50
CA GLN A 26 2.80 -14.26 2.20
C GLN A 26 1.27 -14.35 2.24
N PHE A 27 0.70 -15.07 3.22
CA PHE A 27 -0.74 -15.16 3.43
C PHE A 27 -1.24 -14.12 4.44
N PHE A 28 -0.47 -13.86 5.50
CA PHE A 28 -0.86 -12.92 6.55
C PHE A 28 -0.84 -11.46 6.08
N ILE A 29 0.13 -11.05 5.26
CA ILE A 29 0.23 -9.66 4.78
C ILE A 29 -1.05 -9.26 4.02
N PRO A 30 -1.52 -10.00 3.00
CA PRO A 30 -2.76 -9.66 2.30
C PRO A 30 -4.00 -9.68 3.20
N ILE A 31 -4.07 -10.55 4.21
CA ILE A 31 -5.18 -10.58 5.18
C ILE A 31 -5.19 -9.29 6.02
N VAL A 32 -4.03 -8.85 6.52
CA VAL A 32 -3.93 -7.62 7.30
C VAL A 32 -4.29 -6.40 6.44
N VAL A 33 -3.83 -6.36 5.19
CA VAL A 33 -4.22 -5.29 4.25
C VAL A 33 -5.72 -5.33 3.95
N ALA A 34 -6.28 -6.52 3.74
CA ALA A 34 -7.72 -6.71 3.54
C ALA A 34 -8.54 -6.26 4.76
N LEU A 35 -8.04 -6.49 5.97
CA LEU A 35 -8.65 -6.00 7.20
C LEU A 35 -8.71 -4.47 7.24
N VAL A 36 -7.60 -3.80 6.88
CA VAL A 36 -7.56 -2.33 6.78
C VAL A 36 -8.56 -1.83 5.74
N ILE A 37 -8.61 -2.45 4.56
CA ILE A 37 -9.56 -2.08 3.50
C ILE A 37 -11.00 -2.33 3.95
N ALA A 38 -11.29 -3.46 4.60
CA ALA A 38 -12.61 -3.77 5.13
C ALA A 38 -13.05 -2.72 6.18
N TYR A 39 -12.13 -2.22 7.02
CA TYR A 39 -12.40 -1.11 7.91
C TYR A 39 -12.69 0.19 7.15
N MET A 40 -11.92 0.51 6.11
CA MET A 40 -12.21 1.67 5.26
C MET A 40 -13.59 1.57 4.61
N LEU A 41 -13.97 0.38 4.13
CA LEU A 41 -15.28 0.11 3.54
C LEU A 41 -16.42 0.30 4.55
N THR A 42 -16.27 -0.19 5.78
CA THR A 42 -17.29 0.03 6.82
C THR A 42 -17.43 1.50 7.18
N THR A 43 -16.32 2.24 7.32
CA THR A 43 -16.37 3.69 7.60
C THR A 43 -17.01 4.49 6.47
N ILE A 44 -16.59 4.26 5.22
CA ILE A 44 -17.15 4.94 4.04
C ILE A 44 -18.62 4.55 3.87
N GLY A 45 -18.93 3.26 3.98
CA GLY A 45 -20.28 2.72 3.86
C GLY A 45 -21.23 3.30 4.91
N GLU A 46 -20.84 3.37 6.18
CA GLU A 46 -21.64 3.99 7.25
C GLU A 46 -21.84 5.50 7.03
N GLY A 47 -20.84 6.20 6.51
CA GLY A 47 -20.95 7.61 6.13
C GLY A 47 -21.98 7.84 5.03
N ILE A 48 -21.94 7.00 3.98
CA ILE A 48 -22.86 7.06 2.83
C ILE A 48 -24.26 6.54 3.20
N ALA A 49 -24.36 5.58 4.12
CA ALA A 49 -25.63 4.99 4.58
C ALA A 49 -26.57 5.99 5.25
N ARG A 50 -26.11 7.21 5.54
CA ARG A 50 -26.98 8.31 5.97
C ARG A 50 -27.93 8.76 4.85
N TRP A 51 -27.55 8.56 3.59
CA TRP A 51 -28.25 9.12 2.42
C TRP A 51 -28.90 8.02 1.55
N MET A 52 -28.66 6.75 1.84
CA MET A 52 -29.19 5.61 1.09
C MET A 52 -29.23 4.33 1.95
N PRO A 53 -29.97 3.28 1.55
CA PRO A 53 -30.01 2.02 2.28
C PRO A 53 -28.61 1.40 2.47
N ARG A 54 -28.38 0.77 3.62
CA ARG A 54 -27.06 0.23 4.02
C ARG A 54 -26.41 -0.62 2.92
N TRP A 55 -27.15 -1.55 2.32
CA TRP A 55 -26.63 -2.44 1.27
C TRP A 55 -26.10 -1.66 0.06
N LEU A 56 -26.79 -0.61 -0.37
CA LEU A 56 -26.37 0.23 -1.49
C LEU A 56 -25.15 1.08 -1.11
N ALA A 57 -25.11 1.60 0.12
CA ALA A 57 -23.96 2.35 0.63
C ALA A 57 -22.67 1.52 0.64
N PHE A 58 -22.75 0.24 1.02
CA PHE A 58 -21.61 -0.68 0.96
C PHE A 58 -21.18 -0.98 -0.48
N ILE A 59 -22.13 -1.18 -1.41
CA ILE A 59 -21.80 -1.37 -2.83
C ILE A 59 -21.08 -0.13 -3.38
N VAL A 60 -21.55 1.08 -3.05
CA VAL A 60 -20.91 2.33 -3.46
C VAL A 60 -19.52 2.45 -2.83
N ALA A 61 -19.35 2.12 -1.54
CA ALA A 61 -18.06 2.13 -0.89
C ALA A 61 -17.06 1.17 -1.55
N VAL A 62 -17.48 -0.05 -1.88
CA VAL A 62 -16.67 -1.02 -2.64
C VAL A 62 -16.31 -0.47 -4.00
N GLY A 63 -17.29 0.09 -4.72
CA GLY A 63 -17.08 0.72 -6.02
C GLY A 63 -16.05 1.86 -5.97
N LEU A 64 -16.10 2.71 -4.93
CA LEU A 64 -15.14 3.81 -4.75
C LEU A 64 -13.71 3.32 -4.53
N ILE A 65 -13.52 2.28 -3.71
CA ILE A 65 -12.18 1.72 -3.48
C ILE A 65 -11.65 1.03 -4.74
N LEU A 66 -12.47 0.23 -5.42
CA LEU A 66 -12.08 -0.43 -6.66
C LEU A 66 -11.76 0.59 -7.77
N LEU A 67 -12.57 1.64 -7.89
CA LEU A 67 -12.32 2.74 -8.84
C LEU A 67 -11.02 3.46 -8.50
N GLY A 68 -10.77 3.77 -7.22
CA GLY A 68 -9.51 4.36 -6.78
C GLY A 68 -8.30 3.51 -7.14
N GLY A 69 -8.33 2.21 -6.82
CA GLY A 69 -7.27 1.27 -7.18
C GLY A 69 -7.07 1.13 -8.69
N TRP A 70 -8.16 1.12 -9.47
CA TRP A 70 -8.10 1.07 -10.93
C TRP A 70 -7.47 2.35 -11.52
N VAL A 71 -7.86 3.53 -11.04
CA VAL A 71 -7.25 4.81 -11.45
C VAL A 71 -5.76 4.83 -11.13
N MET A 72 -5.35 4.34 -9.96
CA MET A 72 -3.93 4.22 -9.62
C MET A 72 -3.19 3.31 -10.61
N MET A 73 -3.74 2.14 -10.93
CA MET A 73 -3.14 1.24 -11.92
C MET A 73 -3.02 1.87 -13.31
N LEU A 74 -4.02 2.65 -13.74
CA LEU A 74 -3.97 3.39 -15.00
C LEU A 74 -2.86 4.45 -15.00
N ILE A 75 -2.74 5.22 -13.92
CA ILE A 75 -1.68 6.24 -13.77
C ILE A 75 -0.31 5.55 -13.84
N VAL A 76 -0.10 4.48 -13.08
CA VAL A 76 1.18 3.74 -13.10
C VAL A 76 1.45 3.18 -14.49
N GLY A 77 0.52 2.42 -15.07
CA GLY A 77 0.72 1.76 -16.36
C GLY A 77 1.06 2.74 -17.48
N ARG A 78 0.31 3.85 -17.59
CA ARG A 78 0.55 4.88 -18.61
C ARG A 78 1.89 5.58 -18.43
N ASN A 79 2.21 6.00 -17.19
CA ASN A 79 3.42 6.76 -16.95
C ASN A 79 4.67 5.90 -17.00
N VAL A 80 4.61 4.63 -16.59
CA VAL A 80 5.73 3.69 -16.73
C VAL A 80 6.02 3.43 -18.20
N ALA A 81 5.00 3.18 -19.03
CA ALA A 81 5.19 3.01 -20.47
C ALA A 81 5.85 4.24 -21.10
N ALA A 82 5.35 5.43 -20.79
CA ALA A 82 5.89 6.67 -21.30
C ALA A 82 7.30 7.00 -20.76
N LEU A 83 7.59 6.62 -19.51
CA LEU A 83 8.94 6.73 -18.94
C LEU A 83 9.92 5.84 -19.70
N VAL A 84 9.54 4.60 -20.00
CA VAL A 84 10.37 3.66 -20.75
C VAL A 84 10.67 4.17 -22.16
N GLU A 85 9.70 4.81 -22.81
CA GLU A 85 9.91 5.45 -24.11
C GLU A 85 10.81 6.71 -24.02
N ALA A 86 10.74 7.44 -22.91
CA ALA A 86 11.53 8.67 -22.68
C ALA A 86 12.97 8.40 -22.21
N ILE A 87 13.28 7.18 -21.77
CA ILE A 87 14.60 6.78 -21.26
C ILE A 87 15.77 7.19 -22.18
N PRO A 88 15.75 6.90 -23.50
CA PRO A 88 16.86 7.26 -24.38
C PRO A 88 17.08 8.77 -24.46
N ALA A 89 15.99 9.55 -24.46
CA ALA A 89 16.07 11.01 -24.45
C ALA A 89 16.67 11.55 -23.14
N TYR A 90 16.37 10.91 -22.00
CA TYR A 90 17.01 11.25 -20.72
C TYR A 90 18.50 10.89 -20.68
N GLN A 91 18.90 9.77 -21.28
CA GLN A 91 20.31 9.39 -21.38
C GLN A 91 21.11 10.45 -22.15
N GLU A 92 20.58 10.91 -23.30
CA GLU A 92 21.25 11.93 -24.12
C GLU A 92 21.33 13.28 -23.39
N ARG A 93 20.23 13.74 -22.77
CA ARG A 93 20.22 14.97 -21.97
C ARG A 93 21.21 14.91 -20.81
N MET A 94 21.29 13.77 -20.12
CA MET A 94 22.22 13.58 -19.02
C MET A 94 23.67 13.64 -19.52
N ARG A 95 23.95 13.07 -20.71
CA ARG A 95 25.26 13.14 -21.36
C ARG A 95 25.64 14.56 -21.72
N GLU A 96 24.74 15.33 -22.31
CA GLU A 96 24.94 16.75 -22.65
C GLU A 96 25.25 17.59 -21.39
N LEU A 97 24.45 17.44 -20.33
CA LEU A 97 24.65 18.18 -19.08
C LEU A 97 25.98 17.83 -18.41
N MET A 98 26.37 16.56 -18.44
CA MET A 98 27.67 16.11 -17.92
C MET A 98 28.83 16.66 -18.76
N THR A 99 28.76 16.58 -20.10
CA THR A 99 29.82 17.12 -20.97
C THR A 99 29.97 18.62 -20.82
N GLN A 100 28.87 19.36 -20.72
CA GLN A 100 28.90 20.80 -20.43
C GLN A 100 29.50 21.09 -19.04
N GLY A 101 29.05 20.37 -18.01
CA GLY A 101 29.53 20.52 -16.64
C GLY A 101 31.04 20.26 -16.50
N PHE A 102 31.53 19.13 -17.01
CA PHE A 102 32.97 18.80 -16.97
C PHE A 102 33.81 19.69 -17.88
N GLY A 103 33.24 20.12 -19.02
CA GLY A 103 33.85 21.07 -19.94
C GLY A 103 34.13 22.43 -19.28
N LEU A 104 33.26 22.91 -18.39
CA LEU A 104 33.47 24.13 -17.61
C LEU A 104 34.67 24.04 -16.65
N PHE A 105 35.00 22.84 -16.18
CA PHE A 105 36.17 22.59 -15.31
C PHE A 105 37.42 22.12 -16.09
N GLY A 106 37.38 22.11 -17.43
CA GLY A 106 38.48 21.66 -18.29
C GLY A 106 38.82 20.18 -18.14
N GLN A 107 37.95 19.39 -17.50
CA GLN A 107 38.14 17.96 -17.31
C GLN A 107 37.43 17.20 -18.42
N LYS A 108 38.06 16.13 -18.92
CA LYS A 108 37.35 15.19 -19.81
C LYS A 108 36.26 14.52 -18.99
N PRO A 109 35.05 14.34 -19.54
CA PRO A 109 34.01 13.63 -18.83
C PRO A 109 34.48 12.20 -18.49
N PRO A 110 34.05 11.66 -17.34
CA PRO A 110 34.49 10.34 -16.90
C PRO A 110 34.12 9.25 -17.91
N ARG A 111 34.95 8.19 -18.01
CA ARG A 111 34.70 6.97 -18.83
C ARG A 111 33.37 6.28 -18.55
N LEU A 112 32.70 6.65 -17.44
CA LEU A 112 31.35 6.24 -17.10
C LEU A 112 30.31 6.68 -18.16
N LEU A 113 30.56 7.76 -18.93
CA LEU A 113 29.68 8.17 -20.03
C LEU A 113 29.69 7.17 -21.19
N ASP A 114 30.83 6.55 -21.49
CA ASP A 114 30.94 5.52 -22.54
C ASP A 114 30.28 4.20 -22.10
N SER A 115 30.08 4.01 -20.79
CA SER A 115 29.35 2.89 -20.22
C SER A 115 27.84 3.07 -20.26
N LEU A 116 27.32 4.30 -20.40
CA LEU A 116 25.87 4.55 -20.47
C LEU A 116 25.23 3.93 -21.73
N ASP A 117 25.97 3.86 -22.83
CA ASP A 117 25.54 3.21 -24.08
C ASP A 117 25.40 1.68 -23.94
N GLN A 118 26.03 1.09 -22.91
CA GLN A 118 25.96 -0.34 -22.61
C GLN A 118 24.92 -0.67 -21.53
N VAL A 119 24.33 0.34 -20.87
CA VAL A 119 23.29 0.10 -19.88
C VAL A 119 21.98 -0.15 -20.62
N ASP A 120 21.67 -1.44 -20.80
CA ASP A 120 20.33 -1.84 -21.22
C ASP A 120 19.35 -1.54 -20.07
N LEU A 121 18.43 -0.61 -20.32
CA LEU A 121 17.39 -0.22 -19.37
C LEU A 121 16.10 -1.04 -19.54
N ILE A 122 16.05 -1.91 -20.56
CA ILE A 122 14.93 -2.85 -20.78
C ILE A 122 14.74 -3.80 -19.58
N PRO A 123 15.77 -4.38 -18.94
CA PRO A 123 15.60 -5.18 -17.72
C PRO A 123 14.94 -4.41 -16.56
N ILE A 124 15.25 -3.11 -16.42
CA ILE A 124 14.63 -2.25 -15.40
C ILE A 124 13.16 -2.04 -15.73
N ALA A 125 12.84 -1.72 -16.98
CA ALA A 125 11.47 -1.60 -17.47
C ALA A 125 10.66 -2.88 -17.23
N ARG A 126 11.22 -4.06 -17.57
CA ARG A 126 10.62 -5.36 -17.29
C ARG A 126 10.41 -5.60 -15.81
N GLY A 127 11.37 -5.22 -14.97
CA GLY A 127 11.26 -5.30 -13.51
C GLY A 127 10.06 -4.51 -12.98
N ILE A 128 9.85 -3.28 -13.48
CA ILE A 128 8.70 -2.45 -13.10
C ILE A 128 7.39 -3.11 -13.54
N VAL A 129 7.32 -3.64 -14.77
CA VAL A 129 6.13 -4.34 -15.27
C VAL A 129 5.81 -5.59 -14.44
N LEU A 130 6.83 -6.36 -14.06
CA LEU A 130 6.68 -7.51 -13.17
C LEU A 130 6.16 -7.10 -11.79
N MET A 131 6.72 -6.05 -11.18
CA MET A 131 6.22 -5.51 -9.90
C MET A 131 4.75 -5.10 -9.99
N ILE A 132 4.33 -4.43 -11.08
CA ILE A 132 2.93 -4.07 -11.30
C ILE A 132 2.05 -5.32 -11.38
N THR A 133 2.51 -6.34 -12.09
CA THR A 133 1.80 -7.61 -12.25
C THR A 133 1.66 -8.35 -10.91
N GLU A 134 2.72 -8.36 -10.10
CA GLU A 134 2.71 -8.92 -8.75
C GLU A 134 1.75 -8.16 -7.84
N ILE A 135 1.79 -6.82 -7.84
CA ILE A 135 0.84 -5.99 -7.08
C ILE A 135 -0.60 -6.26 -7.52
N ALA A 136 -0.86 -6.44 -8.81
CA ALA A 136 -2.19 -6.80 -9.31
C ALA A 136 -2.63 -8.19 -8.81
N GLY A 137 -1.72 -9.17 -8.79
CA GLY A 137 -1.96 -10.48 -8.18
C GLY A 137 -2.29 -10.39 -6.69
N PHE A 138 -1.49 -9.63 -5.94
CA PHE A 138 -1.77 -9.33 -4.52
C PHE A 138 -3.12 -8.65 -4.34
N ALA A 139 -3.47 -7.69 -5.19
CA ALA A 139 -4.77 -7.02 -5.15
C ALA A 139 -5.93 -7.99 -5.35
N GLY A 140 -5.79 -8.98 -6.24
CA GLY A 140 -6.76 -10.06 -6.41
C GLY A 140 -6.96 -10.88 -5.13
N MET A 141 -5.86 -11.29 -4.49
CA MET A 141 -5.89 -12.03 -3.23
C MET A 141 -6.53 -11.20 -2.09
N ILE A 142 -6.14 -9.93 -1.97
CA ILE A 142 -6.73 -8.97 -1.02
C ILE A 142 -8.23 -8.85 -1.27
N THR A 143 -8.67 -8.76 -2.52
CA THR A 143 -10.10 -8.65 -2.88
C THR A 143 -10.88 -9.85 -2.37
N ILE A 144 -10.37 -11.07 -2.56
CA ILE A 144 -11.01 -12.29 -2.03
C ILE A 144 -11.12 -12.22 -0.49
N TYR A 145 -10.05 -11.81 0.19
CA TYR A 145 -10.08 -11.65 1.65
C TYR A 145 -11.03 -10.56 2.13
N VAL A 146 -11.11 -9.43 1.42
CA VAL A 146 -12.08 -8.38 1.72
C VAL A 146 -13.50 -8.93 1.60
N ILE A 147 -13.82 -9.67 0.53
CA ILE A 147 -15.14 -10.30 0.36
C ILE A 147 -15.45 -11.24 1.54
N PHE A 148 -14.50 -12.11 1.89
CA PHE A 148 -14.65 -13.01 3.04
C PHE A 148 -14.87 -12.24 4.35
N LEU A 149 -14.07 -11.21 4.61
CA LEU A 149 -14.18 -10.39 5.81
C LEU A 149 -15.50 -9.61 5.88
N LEU A 150 -16.00 -9.11 4.76
CA LEU A 150 -17.30 -8.41 4.72
C LEU A 150 -18.48 -9.35 4.96
N ILE A 151 -18.42 -10.58 4.43
CA ILE A 151 -19.42 -11.61 4.72
C ILE A 151 -19.36 -11.98 6.20
N GLU A 152 -18.16 -12.24 6.72
CA GLU A 152 -17.92 -12.59 8.13
C GLU A 152 -18.37 -11.48 9.09
N TYR A 153 -18.19 -10.22 8.70
CA TYR A 153 -18.56 -9.05 9.50
C TYR A 153 -20.05 -9.07 9.90
N GLN A 154 -20.95 -9.59 9.05
CA GLN A 154 -22.39 -9.67 9.36
C GLN A 154 -22.71 -10.66 10.48
N PHE A 155 -21.90 -11.69 10.65
CA PHE A 155 -22.08 -12.76 11.64
C PHE A 155 -21.16 -12.61 12.85
N PHE A 156 -20.36 -11.54 12.89
CA PHE A 156 -19.32 -11.36 13.90
C PHE A 156 -19.91 -11.29 15.32
N ASP A 157 -21.02 -10.57 15.50
CA ASP A 157 -21.67 -10.44 16.81
C ASP A 157 -22.23 -11.77 17.32
N GLU A 158 -22.80 -12.59 16.45
CA GLU A 158 -23.31 -13.92 16.79
C GLU A 158 -22.18 -14.89 17.20
N LYS A 159 -21.06 -14.86 16.49
CA LYS A 159 -19.87 -15.67 16.82
C LYS A 159 -19.24 -15.22 18.12
N LEU A 160 -19.12 -13.91 18.34
CA LEU A 160 -18.62 -13.36 19.59
C LEU A 160 -19.54 -13.74 20.76
N ALA A 161 -20.85 -13.77 20.52
CA ALA A 161 -21.81 -14.23 21.51
C ALA A 161 -21.63 -15.72 21.85
N ALA A 162 -21.43 -16.57 20.86
CA ALA A 162 -21.19 -18.01 21.08
C ALA A 162 -19.90 -18.30 21.87
N LEU A 163 -18.85 -17.49 21.69
CA LEU A 163 -17.54 -17.68 22.34
C LEU A 163 -17.49 -17.18 23.78
N VAL A 164 -18.19 -16.08 24.10
CA VAL A 164 -18.17 -15.48 25.43
C VAL A 164 -19.50 -15.77 26.14
N LYS A 165 -19.50 -16.76 27.04
CA LYS A 165 -20.70 -17.22 27.78
C LYS A 165 -21.21 -16.23 28.83
N ASN A 166 -20.35 -15.36 29.37
CA ASN A 166 -20.73 -14.37 30.39
C ASN A 166 -21.05 -13.01 29.74
N ASP A 167 -22.25 -12.48 29.97
CA ASP A 167 -22.70 -11.22 29.36
C ASP A 167 -21.82 -10.01 29.73
N THR A 168 -21.31 -9.94 30.97
CA THR A 168 -20.41 -8.86 31.42
C THR A 168 -19.06 -8.89 30.69
N ASN A 169 -18.53 -10.09 30.43
CA ASN A 169 -17.29 -10.26 29.68
C ASN A 169 -17.51 -9.98 28.20
N ARG A 170 -18.71 -10.27 27.66
CA ARG A 170 -19.08 -10.01 26.28
C ARG A 170 -19.19 -8.51 26.01
N ALA A 171 -19.89 -7.76 26.86
CA ALA A 171 -19.99 -6.31 26.75
C ALA A 171 -18.60 -5.63 26.83
N SER A 172 -17.74 -6.11 27.73
CA SER A 172 -16.37 -5.62 27.85
C SER A 172 -15.53 -5.90 26.59
N ALA A 173 -15.64 -7.10 26.01
CA ALA A 173 -14.95 -7.46 24.78
C ALA A 173 -15.44 -6.62 23.58
N GLN A 174 -16.76 -6.43 23.43
CA GLN A 174 -17.35 -5.57 22.40
C GLN A 174 -16.91 -4.11 22.55
N ALA A 175 -16.89 -3.59 23.77
CA ALA A 175 -16.41 -2.24 24.06
C ALA A 175 -14.93 -2.08 23.69
N MET A 176 -14.09 -3.07 24.00
CA MET A 176 -12.67 -3.06 23.64
C MET A 176 -12.47 -3.12 22.12
N LEU A 177 -13.16 -4.03 21.42
CA LEU A 177 -13.07 -4.16 19.96
C LEU A 177 -13.56 -2.90 19.25
N SER A 178 -14.69 -2.34 19.67
CA SER A 178 -15.20 -1.08 19.09
C SER A 178 -14.25 0.10 19.33
N LYS A 179 -13.55 0.14 20.47
CA LYS A 179 -12.51 1.14 20.74
C LYS A 179 -11.31 0.97 19.82
N ILE A 180 -10.82 -0.26 19.64
CA ILE A 180 -9.71 -0.57 18.71
C ILE A 180 -10.11 -0.16 17.29
N ASN A 181 -11.30 -0.55 16.84
CA ASN A 181 -11.80 -0.22 15.50
C ASN A 181 -11.84 1.28 15.28
N ARG A 182 -12.36 2.06 16.23
CA ARG A 182 -12.40 3.52 16.12
C ARG A 182 -11.02 4.15 16.07
N GLN A 183 -10.06 3.63 16.84
CA GLN A 183 -8.67 4.11 16.82
C GLN A 183 -8.00 3.82 15.48
N VAL A 184 -8.16 2.60 14.97
CA VAL A 184 -7.61 2.19 13.66
C VAL A 184 -8.25 3.03 12.54
N GLN A 185 -9.57 3.19 12.53
CA GLN A 185 -10.29 4.01 11.55
C GLN A 185 -9.80 5.46 11.56
N SER A 186 -9.73 6.10 12.73
CA SER A 186 -9.22 7.47 12.85
C SER A 186 -7.79 7.60 12.34
N TYR A 187 -6.91 6.66 12.68
CA TYR A 187 -5.54 6.68 12.21
C TYR A 187 -5.44 6.56 10.68
N VAL A 188 -6.10 5.56 10.10
CA VAL A 188 -6.10 5.32 8.64
C VAL A 188 -6.68 6.52 7.90
N TRP A 189 -7.75 7.13 8.42
CA TRP A 189 -8.36 8.32 7.83
C TRP A 189 -7.43 9.54 7.85
N ILE A 190 -6.85 9.84 9.01
CA ILE A 190 -5.88 10.95 9.16
C ILE A 190 -4.72 10.73 8.20
N LYS A 191 -4.19 9.50 8.13
CA LYS A 191 -3.06 9.18 7.27
C LYS A 191 -3.42 9.32 5.79
N THR A 192 -4.58 8.83 5.38
CA THR A 192 -5.05 8.94 4.00
C THR A 192 -5.21 10.40 3.57
N TRP A 193 -5.83 11.24 4.41
CA TRP A 193 -5.98 12.67 4.12
C TRP A 193 -4.66 13.42 4.06
N LEU A 194 -3.76 13.14 5.01
CA LEU A 194 -2.45 13.76 5.02
C LEU A 194 -1.66 13.37 3.77
N SER A 195 -1.63 12.08 3.42
CA SER A 195 -0.99 11.59 2.20
C SER A 195 -1.60 12.21 0.95
N LEU A 196 -2.93 12.32 0.87
CA LEU A 196 -3.61 12.92 -0.27
C LEU A 196 -3.30 14.41 -0.41
N LEU A 197 -3.30 15.14 0.69
CA LEU A 197 -2.95 16.56 0.72
C LEU A 197 -1.50 16.75 0.25
N THR A 198 -0.55 16.00 0.82
CA THR A 198 0.85 16.07 0.43
C THR A 198 1.03 15.76 -1.05
N ALA A 199 0.44 14.68 -1.55
CA ALA A 199 0.51 14.30 -2.95
C ALA A 199 -0.09 15.36 -3.88
N SER A 200 -1.22 15.96 -3.52
CA SER A 200 -1.90 16.98 -4.33
C SER A 200 -1.09 18.28 -4.40
N LEU A 201 -0.52 18.70 -3.27
CA LEU A 201 0.37 19.86 -3.23
C LEU A 201 1.64 19.61 -4.04
N SER A 202 2.27 18.45 -3.86
CA SER A 202 3.44 18.05 -4.64
C SER A 202 3.13 17.96 -6.13
N TYR A 203 1.97 17.43 -6.53
CA TYR A 203 1.53 17.43 -7.93
C TYR A 203 1.50 18.83 -8.52
N GLY A 204 0.90 19.80 -7.80
CA GLY A 204 0.83 21.19 -8.23
C GLY A 204 2.23 21.80 -8.44
N VAL A 205 3.15 21.54 -7.52
CA VAL A 205 4.54 22.01 -7.62
C VAL A 205 5.27 21.36 -8.79
N LEU A 206 5.18 20.03 -8.94
CA LEU A 206 5.84 19.30 -10.02
C LEU A 206 5.37 19.77 -11.39
N LYS A 207 4.06 19.97 -11.55
CA LYS A 207 3.48 20.48 -12.78
C LYS A 207 3.89 21.92 -13.07
N PHE A 208 3.97 22.77 -12.03
CA PHE A 208 4.42 24.15 -12.16
C PHE A 208 5.88 24.26 -12.59
N VAL A 209 6.75 23.39 -12.05
CA VAL A 209 8.18 23.32 -12.41
C VAL A 209 8.39 22.67 -13.79
N GLY A 210 7.38 22.00 -14.34
CA GLY A 210 7.48 21.30 -15.63
C GLY A 210 8.18 19.95 -15.52
N VAL A 211 8.06 19.26 -14.38
CA VAL A 211 8.58 17.91 -14.20
C VAL A 211 7.73 16.92 -14.99
N ASP A 212 8.38 16.10 -15.81
CA ASP A 212 7.72 15.03 -16.57
C ASP A 212 7.04 14.02 -15.62
N PHE A 213 5.91 13.44 -16.06
CA PHE A 213 5.18 12.41 -15.31
C PHE A 213 4.75 12.83 -13.90
N ALA A 214 4.37 14.10 -13.71
CA ALA A 214 3.95 14.65 -12.41
C ALA A 214 2.84 13.82 -11.74
N GLU A 215 1.91 13.24 -12.49
CA GLU A 215 0.85 12.36 -11.98
C GLU A 215 1.43 11.10 -11.31
N PHE A 216 2.44 10.49 -11.92
CA PHE A 216 3.11 9.31 -11.38
C PHE A 216 3.87 9.63 -10.10
N TRP A 217 4.62 10.74 -10.09
CA TRP A 217 5.34 11.18 -8.91
C TRP A 217 4.40 11.55 -7.77
N ALA A 218 3.29 12.22 -8.04
CA ALA A 218 2.27 12.51 -7.04
C ALA A 218 1.67 11.23 -6.45
N LEU A 219 1.42 10.21 -7.29
CA LEU A 219 0.96 8.91 -6.82
C LEU A 219 2.03 8.21 -5.96
N LEU A 220 3.30 8.23 -6.36
CA LEU A 220 4.39 7.70 -5.54
C LEU A 220 4.48 8.42 -4.20
N ILE A 221 4.38 9.76 -4.18
CA ILE A 221 4.37 10.55 -2.95
C ILE A 221 3.18 10.15 -2.06
N PHE A 222 1.99 9.98 -2.64
CA PHE A 222 0.82 9.49 -1.91
C PHE A 222 1.10 8.14 -1.24
N LEU A 223 1.62 7.17 -2.00
CA LEU A 223 1.89 5.81 -1.53
C LEU A 223 3.02 5.76 -0.51
N LEU A 224 4.14 6.41 -0.80
CA LEU A 224 5.33 6.44 0.07
C LEU A 224 5.05 7.17 1.39
N ASN A 225 4.11 8.12 1.42
CA ASN A 225 3.72 8.77 2.66
C ASN A 225 3.10 7.76 3.66
N PHE A 226 2.54 6.63 3.22
CA PHE A 226 2.10 5.58 4.14
C PHE A 226 3.25 4.83 4.83
N ILE A 227 4.47 4.88 4.30
CA ILE A 227 5.64 4.27 4.92
C ILE A 227 6.10 5.18 6.08
N PRO A 228 6.18 4.69 7.32
CA PRO A 228 6.67 5.49 8.44
C PRO A 228 8.12 5.92 8.20
N THR A 229 8.38 7.23 8.29
CA THR A 229 9.74 7.76 8.44
C THR A 229 10.10 7.68 9.92
N PHE A 230 10.98 6.74 10.26
CA PHE A 230 11.48 6.53 11.63
C PHE A 230 12.38 7.67 12.09
#